data_AF-A0A822VG32-F1
#
_entry.id   AF-A0A822VG32-F1
#
_cell.length_a   1.000
_cell.length_b   1.000
_cell.length_c   1.000
_cell.angle_alpha   90.00
_cell.angle_beta   90.00
_cell.angle_gamma   90.00
#
_symmetry.space_group_name_H-M   'P 1'
#
loop_
_entity.id
_entity.type
_entity.pdbx_description
1 polymer ?
#
loop_
_entity_poly.entity_id
_entity_poly.type
_entity_poly.pdbx_seq_one_letter_code
_entity_poly.pdbx_strand_id
1 'polypeptide(L)'
;MADIQVSSPEYLKTALAQNTYGTNVTAKTSETAAANNAILAVNGDYYGANSTGYVIKNGVLYRDTVRDNAAYGDLAIYADGSFEVIYENEITAQELIDKGVVNLLAFGPSLVENGEIVVDTSTEVGRAMSSNPRSAIGIIDENHYIIVVADGRTSESQGLSLYQLAEVMKQYGAQTAYNLDGGGSSTLYFNGQVINNPTTNGNTISERAVSDIVYIGY
;
A
#
# COMPACT_ATOMS: atom_id res chain seq x y z
N MET A 1 -3.45 10.40 8.49
CA MET A 1 -4.35 9.24 8.43
C MET A 1 -5.66 9.64 7.79
N ALA A 2 -6.36 8.70 7.18
CA ALA A 2 -7.69 8.88 6.63
C ALA A 2 -8.55 7.68 7.02
N ASP A 3 -9.67 7.95 7.68
CA ASP A 3 -10.77 7.01 7.93
C ASP A 3 -11.79 7.22 6.80
N ILE A 4 -12.11 6.15 6.07
CA ILE A 4 -12.71 6.24 4.74
C ILE A 4 -13.90 5.28 4.66
N GLN A 5 -15.12 5.82 4.72
CA GLN A 5 -16.32 5.07 4.32
C GLN A 5 -16.66 5.40 2.86
N VAL A 6 -16.76 4.37 2.02
CA VAL A 6 -17.29 4.50 0.65
C VAL A 6 -18.66 3.83 0.52
N SER A 7 -19.47 4.29 -0.42
CA SER A 7 -20.78 3.69 -0.70
C SER A 7 -20.70 2.49 -1.66
N SER A 8 -19.54 2.25 -2.27
CA SER A 8 -19.29 1.19 -3.24
C SER A 8 -17.80 0.83 -3.23
N PRO A 9 -17.43 -0.46 -3.27
CA PRO A 9 -16.03 -0.90 -3.30
C PRO A 9 -15.32 -0.46 -4.58
N GLU A 10 -16.06 -0.16 -5.65
CA GLU A 10 -15.51 0.27 -6.94
C GLU A 10 -14.70 1.57 -6.86
N TYR A 11 -14.91 2.36 -5.80
CA TYR A 11 -14.16 3.60 -5.59
C TYR A 11 -12.75 3.36 -5.06
N LEU A 12 -12.45 2.18 -4.49
CA LEU A 12 -11.09 1.79 -4.11
C LEU A 12 -10.38 1.18 -5.33
N LYS A 13 -9.43 1.93 -5.89
CA LYS A 13 -8.76 1.59 -7.14
C LYS A 13 -7.25 1.65 -6.98
N THR A 14 -6.54 1.10 -7.97
CA THR A 14 -5.10 1.33 -8.14
C THR A 14 -4.84 2.03 -9.47
N ALA A 15 -3.74 2.78 -9.56
CA ALA A 15 -3.29 3.36 -10.82
C ALA A 15 -1.78 3.23 -10.97
N LEU A 16 -1.36 2.89 -12.18
CA LEU A 16 0.05 2.82 -12.57
C LEU A 16 0.56 4.22 -12.91
N ALA A 17 1.82 4.50 -12.60
CA ALA A 17 2.49 5.70 -13.06
C ALA A 17 2.39 5.82 -14.59
N GLN A 18 2.01 7.00 -15.07
CA GLN A 18 1.83 7.27 -16.50
C GLN A 18 0.84 6.29 -17.19
N ASN A 19 -0.07 5.66 -16.43
CA ASN A 19 -1.00 4.63 -16.89
C ASN A 19 -0.32 3.48 -17.65
N THR A 20 0.94 3.18 -17.31
CA THR A 20 1.77 2.24 -18.08
C THR A 20 2.40 1.21 -17.15
N TYR A 21 2.18 -0.07 -17.47
CA TYR A 21 2.90 -1.16 -16.80
C TYR A 21 4.31 -1.30 -17.37
N GLY A 22 5.31 -1.35 -16.49
CA GLY A 22 6.70 -1.50 -16.86
C GLY A 22 7.63 -1.28 -15.67
N THR A 23 8.89 -1.66 -15.85
CA THR A 23 9.95 -1.37 -14.88
C THR A 23 10.43 0.07 -15.05
N ASN A 24 10.79 0.73 -13.95
CA ASN A 24 11.26 2.12 -13.91
C ASN A 24 10.31 3.18 -14.50
N VAL A 25 9.04 2.83 -14.75
CA VAL A 25 7.98 3.81 -15.05
C VAL A 25 7.54 4.40 -13.73
N THR A 26 7.78 5.69 -13.52
CA THR A 26 7.47 6.37 -12.25
C THR A 26 6.89 7.76 -12.48
N ALA A 27 6.07 8.20 -11.52
CA ALA A 27 5.52 9.55 -11.41
C ALA A 27 5.26 9.84 -9.93
N LYS A 28 5.13 11.12 -9.54
CA LYS A 28 4.77 11.43 -8.15
C LYS A 28 3.37 10.92 -7.83
N THR A 29 3.12 10.57 -6.56
CA THR A 29 1.79 10.20 -6.09
C THR A 29 0.76 11.27 -6.46
N SER A 30 1.09 12.55 -6.26
CA SER A 30 0.21 13.68 -6.63
C SER A 30 -0.07 13.77 -8.14
N GLU A 31 0.91 13.50 -8.99
CA GLU A 31 0.78 13.51 -10.45
C GLU A 31 -0.13 12.37 -10.92
N THR A 32 0.10 11.15 -10.43
CA THR A 32 -0.73 9.98 -10.76
C THR A 32 -2.15 10.15 -10.23
N ALA A 33 -2.31 10.71 -9.01
CA ALA A 33 -3.60 11.00 -8.41
C ALA A 33 -4.40 12.02 -9.24
N ALA A 34 -3.77 13.13 -9.66
CA ALA A 34 -4.40 14.13 -10.51
C ALA A 34 -4.81 13.56 -11.87
N ALA A 35 -3.94 12.77 -12.51
CA ALA A 35 -4.23 12.13 -13.80
C ALA A 35 -5.42 11.15 -13.76
N ASN A 36 -5.73 10.61 -12.57
CA ASN A 36 -6.82 9.66 -12.35
C ASN A 36 -8.02 10.27 -11.60
N ASN A 37 -8.08 11.61 -11.45
CA ASN A 37 -9.15 12.30 -10.73
C ASN A 37 -9.38 11.77 -9.30
N ALA A 38 -8.31 11.37 -8.62
CA ALA A 38 -8.40 10.86 -7.26
C ALA A 38 -8.85 11.96 -6.26
N ILE A 39 -9.70 11.58 -5.31
CA ILE A 39 -10.08 12.40 -4.16
C ILE A 39 -9.02 12.24 -3.06
N LEU A 40 -8.63 11.00 -2.78
CA LEU A 40 -7.61 10.62 -1.81
C LEU A 40 -6.67 9.61 -2.48
N ALA A 41 -5.36 9.74 -2.29
CA ALA A 41 -4.40 8.75 -2.78
C ALA A 41 -3.23 8.57 -1.82
N VAL A 42 -2.69 7.35 -1.78
CA VAL A 42 -1.44 7.01 -1.13
C VAL A 42 -0.55 6.29 -2.15
N ASN A 43 0.77 6.36 -1.96
CA ASN A 43 1.67 5.52 -2.76
C ASN A 43 1.27 4.04 -2.67
N GLY A 44 1.51 3.29 -3.75
CA GLY A 44 1.17 1.88 -3.85
C GLY A 44 2.27 0.96 -3.33
N ASP A 45 2.43 -0.15 -4.03
CA ASP A 45 3.50 -1.09 -3.76
C ASP A 45 4.82 -0.64 -4.41
N TYR A 46 5.76 -1.57 -4.60
CA TYR A 46 7.06 -1.32 -5.21
C TYR A 46 7.26 -2.21 -6.45
N TYR A 47 6.19 -2.60 -7.15
CA TYR A 47 6.25 -3.62 -8.21
C TYR A 47 7.22 -3.25 -9.33
N GLY A 48 7.31 -1.97 -9.69
CA GLY A 48 8.06 -1.47 -10.85
C GLY A 48 9.58 -1.56 -10.69
N ALA A 49 10.06 -1.81 -9.48
CA ALA A 49 11.47 -2.06 -9.18
C ALA A 49 11.81 -3.55 -9.04
N ASN A 50 10.81 -4.42 -9.15
CA ASN A 50 10.96 -5.88 -9.05
C ASN A 50 10.69 -6.53 -10.41
N SER A 51 11.31 -7.68 -10.67
CA SER A 51 11.00 -8.53 -11.82
C SER A 51 10.10 -9.73 -11.48
N THR A 52 9.84 -9.94 -10.18
CA THR A 52 9.02 -11.01 -9.63
C THR A 52 7.93 -10.44 -8.73
N GLY A 53 6.95 -11.27 -8.41
CA GLY A 53 5.76 -10.99 -7.63
C GLY A 53 4.55 -10.70 -8.45
N TYR A 54 3.40 -11.15 -8.00
CA TYR A 54 2.17 -11.01 -8.76
C TYR A 54 1.79 -9.53 -8.89
N VAL A 55 1.25 -9.16 -10.05
CA VAL A 55 0.76 -7.79 -10.31
C VAL A 55 -0.63 -7.92 -10.92
N ILE A 56 -1.64 -7.63 -10.11
CA ILE A 56 -3.04 -7.53 -10.53
C ILE A 56 -3.48 -6.10 -10.24
N LYS A 57 -3.95 -5.38 -11.25
CA LYS A 57 -4.44 -4.00 -11.09
C LYS A 57 -5.74 -3.85 -11.87
N ASN A 58 -6.80 -3.42 -11.20
CA ASN A 58 -8.14 -3.25 -11.74
C ASN A 58 -8.65 -4.45 -12.57
N GLY A 59 -8.44 -5.67 -12.07
CA GLY A 59 -8.86 -6.93 -12.69
C GLY A 59 -7.96 -7.43 -13.82
N VAL A 60 -6.86 -6.74 -14.12
CA VAL A 60 -5.91 -7.14 -15.17
C VAL A 60 -4.67 -7.77 -14.53
N LEU A 61 -4.34 -8.99 -14.96
CA LEU A 61 -3.10 -9.70 -14.59
C LEU A 61 -1.94 -9.24 -15.48
N TYR A 62 -0.95 -8.56 -14.88
CA TYR A 62 0.25 -8.06 -15.55
C TYR A 62 1.50 -8.92 -15.32
N ARG A 63 1.55 -9.65 -14.20
CA ARG A 63 2.67 -10.52 -13.83
C ARG A 63 2.21 -11.66 -12.92
N ASP A 64 2.69 -12.86 -13.21
CA ASP A 64 2.35 -14.12 -12.54
C ASP A 64 3.61 -14.88 -12.06
N THR A 65 4.75 -14.19 -11.99
CA THR A 65 6.00 -14.77 -11.51
C THR A 65 6.06 -14.68 -9.99
N VAL A 66 6.24 -15.80 -9.30
CA VAL A 66 6.37 -15.86 -7.83
C VAL A 66 7.64 -15.14 -7.35
N ARG A 67 7.56 -14.39 -6.24
CA ARG A 67 8.68 -13.72 -5.55
C ARG A 67 9.57 -14.76 -4.87
N ASP A 68 10.86 -14.44 -4.80
CA ASP A 68 11.84 -15.25 -4.06
C ASP A 68 11.48 -15.40 -2.57
N ASN A 69 10.73 -14.43 -2.03
CA ASN A 69 10.26 -14.40 -0.66
C ASN A 69 8.74 -14.54 -0.57
N ALA A 70 8.17 -15.55 -1.25
CA ALA A 70 6.74 -15.85 -1.26
C ALA A 70 6.12 -16.09 0.13
N ALA A 71 6.95 -16.28 1.16
CA ALA A 71 6.51 -16.35 2.56
C ALA A 71 6.09 -14.98 3.15
N TYR A 72 6.33 -13.87 2.45
CA TYR A 72 5.76 -12.56 2.80
C TYR A 72 4.46 -12.39 2.03
N GLY A 73 3.34 -12.42 2.75
CA GLY A 73 2.03 -12.35 2.12
C GLY A 73 1.81 -11.08 1.30
N ASP A 74 0.95 -11.20 0.29
CA ASP A 74 0.44 -10.11 -0.53
C ASP A 74 -0.96 -9.71 -0.05
N LEU A 75 -1.32 -8.45 -0.23
CA LEU A 75 -2.70 -8.03 -0.03
C LEU A 75 -3.50 -8.23 -1.30
N ALA A 76 -4.44 -9.17 -1.28
CA ALA A 76 -5.51 -9.29 -2.27
C ALA A 76 -6.69 -8.39 -1.89
N ILE A 77 -7.17 -7.62 -2.86
CA ILE A 77 -8.38 -6.80 -2.75
C ILE A 77 -9.39 -7.35 -3.77
N TYR A 78 -10.51 -7.83 -3.25
CA TYR A 78 -11.59 -8.43 -4.03
C TYR A 78 -12.53 -7.37 -4.62
N ALA A 79 -13.29 -7.76 -5.64
CA ALA A 79 -14.28 -6.90 -6.29
C ALA A 79 -15.37 -6.38 -5.33
N ASP A 80 -15.63 -7.10 -4.22
CA ASP A 80 -16.54 -6.69 -3.16
C ASP A 80 -15.91 -5.74 -2.13
N GLY A 81 -14.62 -5.41 -2.28
CA GLY A 81 -13.86 -4.54 -1.39
C GLY A 81 -13.16 -5.25 -0.25
N SER A 82 -13.40 -6.55 -0.04
CA SER A 82 -12.77 -7.30 1.04
C SER A 82 -11.27 -7.50 0.83
N PHE A 83 -10.55 -7.62 1.95
CA PHE A 83 -9.10 -7.83 1.97
C PHE A 83 -8.76 -9.23 2.45
N GLU A 84 -7.79 -9.87 1.79
CA GLU A 84 -7.19 -11.13 2.25
C GLU A 84 -5.67 -11.08 2.08
N VAL A 85 -4.95 -11.68 3.01
CA VAL A 85 -3.51 -11.90 2.86
C VAL A 85 -3.31 -13.26 2.22
N ILE A 86 -2.65 -13.28 1.07
CA ILE A 86 -2.38 -14.50 0.30
C ILE A 86 -0.88 -14.77 0.21
N TYR A 87 -0.51 -16.02 -0.08
CA TYR A 87 0.87 -16.43 -0.27
C TYR A 87 1.06 -17.02 -1.66
N GLU A 88 1.97 -16.45 -2.45
CA GLU A 88 2.15 -16.79 -3.88
C GLU A 88 2.62 -18.25 -4.13
N ASN A 89 3.10 -18.94 -3.10
CA ASN A 89 3.46 -20.37 -3.15
C ASN A 89 2.26 -21.31 -2.86
N GLU A 90 1.11 -20.77 -2.46
CA GLU A 90 -0.09 -21.52 -2.11
C GLU A 90 -1.23 -21.35 -3.12
N ILE A 91 -1.19 -20.27 -3.91
CA ILE A 91 -2.22 -19.93 -4.91
C ILE A 91 -1.59 -19.28 -6.14
N THR A 92 -2.08 -19.61 -7.33
CA THR A 92 -1.61 -18.99 -8.57
C THR A 92 -2.28 -17.64 -8.82
N ALA A 93 -1.63 -16.78 -9.60
CA ALA A 93 -2.19 -15.47 -9.97
C ALA A 93 -3.51 -15.59 -10.75
N GLN A 94 -3.66 -16.62 -11.58
CA GLN A 94 -4.91 -16.85 -12.32
C GLN A 94 -6.05 -17.28 -11.39
N GLU A 95 -5.77 -18.13 -10.39
CA GLU A 95 -6.78 -18.50 -9.40
C GLU A 95 -7.26 -17.29 -8.58
N LEU A 96 -6.39 -16.32 -8.29
CA LEU A 96 -6.80 -15.06 -7.65
C LEU A 96 -7.78 -14.28 -8.53
N ILE A 97 -7.50 -14.13 -9.82
CA ILE A 97 -8.43 -13.50 -10.78
C ILE A 97 -9.78 -14.24 -10.81
N ASP A 98 -9.74 -15.57 -10.89
CA ASP A 98 -10.95 -16.41 -10.96
C ASP A 98 -11.78 -16.33 -9.66
N LYS A 99 -11.14 -16.07 -8.52
CA LYS A 99 -11.79 -15.81 -7.21
C LYS A 99 -12.30 -14.37 -7.07
N GLY A 100 -12.07 -13.49 -8.05
CA GLY A 100 -12.58 -12.12 -8.05
C GLY A 100 -11.64 -11.08 -7.45
N VAL A 101 -10.34 -11.38 -7.33
CA VAL A 101 -9.33 -10.38 -6.97
C VAL A 101 -9.22 -9.35 -8.10
N VAL A 102 -9.38 -8.07 -7.75
CA VAL A 102 -9.25 -6.95 -8.69
C VAL A 102 -7.98 -6.16 -8.49
N ASN A 103 -7.40 -6.15 -7.29
CA ASN A 103 -6.08 -5.56 -7.07
C ASN A 103 -5.26 -6.48 -6.18
N LEU A 104 -3.95 -6.54 -6.44
CA LEU A 104 -2.98 -7.22 -5.58
C LEU A 104 -1.82 -6.26 -5.30
N LEU A 105 -1.44 -6.14 -4.03
CA LEU A 105 -0.29 -5.34 -3.60
C LEU A 105 0.80 -6.26 -3.07
N ALA A 106 1.88 -6.40 -3.83
CA ALA A 106 3.00 -7.28 -3.52
C ALA A 106 4.17 -6.50 -2.91
N PHE A 107 4.13 -6.29 -1.58
CA PHE A 107 5.18 -5.58 -0.86
C PHE A 107 5.44 -6.22 0.50
N GLY A 108 4.57 -5.95 1.47
CA GLY A 108 4.52 -6.59 2.77
C GLY A 108 5.37 -5.90 3.83
N PRO A 109 5.33 -6.41 5.07
CA PRO A 109 4.49 -7.53 5.50
C PRO A 109 3.01 -7.13 5.73
N SER A 110 2.15 -8.13 5.92
CA SER A 110 0.87 -7.95 6.62
C SER A 110 1.13 -7.42 8.02
N LEU A 111 0.28 -6.53 8.54
CA LEU A 111 0.43 -5.88 9.84
C LEU A 111 -0.57 -6.40 10.87
N VAL A 112 -1.82 -6.55 10.45
CA VAL A 112 -2.95 -7.01 11.25
C VAL A 112 -3.75 -8.02 10.44
N GLU A 113 -4.10 -9.14 11.05
CA GLU A 113 -4.99 -10.15 10.49
C GLU A 113 -6.00 -10.60 11.54
N ASN A 114 -7.28 -10.67 11.17
CA ASN A 114 -8.38 -10.98 12.08
C ASN A 114 -8.40 -10.08 13.33
N GLY A 115 -8.05 -8.79 13.17
CA GLY A 115 -7.99 -7.80 14.24
C GLY A 115 -6.78 -7.95 15.18
N GLU A 116 -5.87 -8.89 14.90
CA GLU A 116 -4.68 -9.15 15.72
C GLU A 116 -3.39 -8.77 14.99
N ILE A 117 -2.44 -8.19 15.74
CA ILE A 117 -1.13 -7.82 15.19
C ILE A 117 -0.36 -9.10 14.87
N VAL A 118 0.12 -9.23 13.63
CA VAL A 118 0.87 -10.41 13.15
C VAL A 118 2.36 -10.15 12.93
N VAL A 119 2.78 -8.88 12.97
CA VAL A 119 4.20 -8.51 12.96
C VAL A 119 4.75 -8.46 14.38
N ASP A 120 6.01 -8.85 14.52
CA ASP A 120 6.75 -8.67 15.76
C ASP A 120 7.98 -7.77 15.55
N THR A 121 8.67 -7.45 16.64
CA THR A 121 9.89 -6.65 16.62
C THR A 121 11.06 -7.33 15.90
N SER A 122 10.96 -8.63 15.60
CA SER A 122 11.98 -9.42 14.89
C SER A 122 11.75 -9.50 13.38
N THR A 123 10.50 -9.27 12.96
CA THR A 123 10.08 -9.08 11.55
C THR A 123 10.80 -7.88 10.94
N GLU A 124 11.25 -6.96 11.78
CA GLU A 124 12.13 -5.87 11.41
C GLU A 124 13.58 -6.37 11.29
N VAL A 125 14.00 -6.76 10.09
CA VAL A 125 15.43 -6.94 9.76
C VAL A 125 15.97 -5.73 8.99
N GLY A 126 17.18 -5.29 9.37
CA GLY A 126 17.90 -4.23 8.63
C GLY A 126 17.25 -2.84 8.75
N ARG A 127 17.08 -2.13 7.62
CA ARG A 127 16.51 -0.76 7.58
C ARG A 127 15.06 -0.68 8.08
N ALA A 128 14.39 -1.81 8.27
CA ALA A 128 13.06 -1.87 8.86
C ALA A 128 13.06 -1.64 10.38
N MET A 129 14.17 -1.89 11.10
CA MET A 129 14.27 -1.75 12.57
C MET A 129 14.24 -0.31 13.07
N SER A 130 14.56 0.66 12.22
CA SER A 130 14.52 2.06 12.59
C SER A 130 13.13 2.62 12.31
N SER A 131 12.67 3.55 13.16
CA SER A 131 11.57 4.44 12.82
C SER A 131 11.82 5.06 11.44
N ASN A 132 10.83 4.96 10.56
CA ASN A 132 10.89 5.46 9.19
C ASN A 132 9.56 6.09 8.81
N PRO A 133 9.53 6.91 7.74
CA PRO A 133 8.27 7.18 7.08
C PRO A 133 7.64 5.86 6.62
N ARG A 134 6.34 5.69 6.85
CA ARG A 134 5.59 4.47 6.54
C ARG A 134 4.27 4.82 5.89
N SER A 135 3.77 3.90 5.07
CA SER A 135 2.43 3.92 4.51
C SER A 135 1.76 2.57 4.73
N ALA A 136 0.49 2.57 5.08
CA ALA A 136 -0.33 1.36 5.22
C ALA A 136 -1.76 1.61 4.78
N ILE A 137 -2.42 0.52 4.38
CA ILE A 137 -3.86 0.47 4.12
C ILE A 137 -4.47 -0.67 4.94
N GLY A 138 -5.72 -0.52 5.36
CA GLY A 138 -6.47 -1.57 6.04
C GLY A 138 -7.96 -1.45 5.80
N ILE A 139 -8.67 -2.52 6.12
CA ILE A 139 -10.13 -2.59 6.14
C ILE A 139 -10.60 -2.75 7.60
N ILE A 140 -11.59 -1.97 7.99
CA ILE A 140 -12.23 -1.98 9.31
C ILE A 140 -13.53 -2.80 9.25
N ASP A 141 -14.36 -2.54 8.24
CA ASP A 141 -15.65 -3.20 7.98
C ASP A 141 -15.99 -3.08 6.48
N GLU A 142 -17.17 -3.55 6.05
CA GLU A 142 -17.65 -3.46 4.67
C GLU A 142 -17.54 -2.03 4.12
N ASN A 143 -16.72 -1.86 3.08
CA ASN A 143 -16.46 -0.57 2.43
C ASN A 143 -15.92 0.53 3.37
N HIS A 144 -15.40 0.13 4.54
CA HIS A 144 -14.80 1.01 5.53
C HIS A 144 -13.30 0.72 5.63
N TYR A 145 -12.50 1.64 5.11
CA TYR A 145 -11.06 1.50 5.01
C TYR A 145 -10.34 2.54 5.87
N ILE A 146 -9.07 2.26 6.16
CA ILE A 146 -8.15 3.20 6.77
C ILE A 146 -6.85 3.26 5.97
N ILE A 147 -6.35 4.48 5.77
CA ILE A 147 -5.00 4.72 5.25
C ILE A 147 -4.20 5.49 6.30
N VAL A 148 -3.01 4.98 6.62
CA VAL A 148 -2.07 5.65 7.53
C VAL A 148 -0.80 5.97 6.77
N VAL A 149 -0.39 7.23 6.84
CA VAL A 149 0.94 7.68 6.42
C VAL A 149 1.59 8.35 7.62
N ALA A 150 2.79 7.90 7.97
CA ALA A 150 3.64 8.51 8.97
C ALA A 150 4.81 9.20 8.26
N ASP A 151 5.00 10.49 8.54
CA ASP A 151 6.25 11.18 8.20
C ASP A 151 7.40 10.64 9.06
N GLY A 152 8.64 10.82 8.64
CA GLY A 152 9.80 10.35 9.40
C GLY A 152 11.13 10.91 8.90
N ARG A 153 12.22 10.57 9.59
CA ARG A 153 13.60 11.05 9.32
C ARG A 153 13.81 12.56 9.52
N THR A 154 12.88 13.28 10.14
CA THR A 154 13.03 14.72 10.44
C THR A 154 13.14 14.96 11.95
N SER A 155 13.45 16.20 12.35
CA SER A 155 13.43 16.61 13.77
C SER A 155 12.03 16.52 14.39
N GLU A 156 10.99 16.72 13.58
CA GLU A 156 9.59 16.74 13.99
C GLU A 156 9.01 15.33 14.08
N SER A 157 9.47 14.41 13.22
CA SER A 157 9.05 13.00 13.24
C SER A 157 10.21 12.07 12.92
N GLN A 158 10.43 11.11 13.81
CA GLN A 158 11.34 9.98 13.54
C GLN A 158 10.66 8.92 12.65
N GLY A 159 9.33 8.91 12.58
CA GLY A 159 8.54 7.88 11.90
C GLY A 159 8.18 6.71 12.80
N LEU A 160 7.70 5.62 12.19
CA LEU A 160 7.21 4.45 12.91
C LEU A 160 7.99 3.19 12.53
N SER A 161 8.15 2.31 13.50
CA SER A 161 8.43 0.90 13.27
C SER A 161 7.21 0.21 12.64
N LEU A 162 7.37 -0.97 12.05
CA LEU A 162 6.26 -1.80 11.55
C LEU A 162 5.32 -2.20 12.69
N TYR A 163 5.87 -2.54 13.86
CA TYR A 163 5.06 -2.88 15.03
C TYR A 163 4.21 -1.69 15.50
N GLN A 164 4.81 -0.50 15.61
CA GLN A 164 4.07 0.72 15.97
C GLN A 164 3.02 1.08 14.92
N LEU A 165 3.32 0.88 13.63
CA LEU A 165 2.33 1.06 12.58
C LEU A 165 1.17 0.06 12.74
N ALA A 166 1.44 -1.20 13.05
CA ALA A 166 0.42 -2.20 13.32
C ALA A 166 -0.42 -1.87 14.56
N GLU A 167 0.19 -1.37 15.63
CA GLU A 167 -0.51 -0.86 16.81
C GLU A 167 -1.48 0.27 16.45
N VAL A 168 -1.05 1.22 15.61
CA VAL A 168 -1.92 2.29 15.09
C VAL A 168 -3.06 1.67 14.28
N MET A 169 -2.79 0.80 13.31
CA MET A 169 -3.84 0.18 12.49
C MET A 169 -4.87 -0.57 13.35
N LYS A 170 -4.42 -1.35 14.34
CA LYS A 170 -5.29 -2.07 15.29
C LYS A 170 -6.08 -1.11 16.17
N GLN A 171 -5.47 -0.02 16.65
CA GLN A 171 -6.15 0.98 17.47
C GLN A 171 -7.34 1.61 16.74
N TYR A 172 -7.26 1.77 15.42
CA TYR A 172 -8.35 2.26 14.58
C TYR A 172 -9.31 1.16 14.12
N GLY A 173 -9.17 -0.08 14.62
CA GLY A 173 -10.13 -1.17 14.40
C GLY A 173 -9.93 -1.96 13.10
N ALA A 174 -8.78 -1.83 12.44
CA ALA A 174 -8.51 -2.63 11.24
C ALA A 174 -8.61 -4.13 11.53
N GLN A 175 -9.38 -4.86 10.72
CA GLN A 175 -9.47 -6.31 10.73
C GLN A 175 -8.32 -6.93 9.94
N THR A 176 -8.02 -6.33 8.79
CA THR A 176 -6.85 -6.67 7.98
C THR A 176 -6.12 -5.37 7.63
N ALA A 177 -4.81 -5.33 7.85
CA ALA A 177 -3.97 -4.18 7.51
C ALA A 177 -2.65 -4.61 6.88
N TYR A 178 -2.17 -3.84 5.91
CA TYR A 178 -1.02 -4.19 5.09
C TYR A 178 -0.06 -3.01 4.95
N ASN A 179 1.24 -3.31 5.03
CA ASN A 179 2.30 -2.33 4.82
C ASN A 179 2.55 -2.10 3.32
N LEU A 180 2.62 -0.83 2.92
CA LEU A 180 2.93 -0.38 1.57
C LEU A 180 4.40 0.07 1.47
N ASP A 181 4.83 0.47 0.27
CA ASP A 181 6.17 1.06 0.12
C ASP A 181 6.32 2.28 1.04
N GLY A 182 7.45 2.36 1.73
CA GLY A 182 7.68 3.34 2.78
C GLY A 182 8.80 4.32 2.42
N GLY A 183 9.38 4.93 3.46
CA GLY A 183 10.46 5.90 3.30
C GLY A 183 10.06 7.05 2.39
N GLY A 184 10.90 7.37 1.40
CA GLY A 184 10.67 8.49 0.50
C GLY A 184 9.39 8.41 -0.33
N SER A 185 8.81 7.20 -0.49
CA SER A 185 7.53 7.03 -1.19
C SER A 185 6.34 7.49 -0.38
N SER A 186 6.45 7.54 0.95
CA SER A 186 5.32 7.77 1.85
C SER A 186 4.70 9.14 1.59
N THR A 187 3.59 9.13 0.87
CA THR A 187 2.92 10.34 0.38
C THR A 187 1.43 10.14 0.47
N LEU A 188 0.75 11.06 1.15
CA LEU A 188 -0.69 11.14 1.23
C LEU A 188 -1.17 12.36 0.48
N TYR A 189 -2.03 12.14 -0.49
CA TYR A 189 -2.66 13.16 -1.31
C TYR A 189 -4.15 13.24 -0.96
N PHE A 190 -4.68 14.44 -0.80
CA PHE A 190 -6.10 14.70 -0.62
C PHE A 190 -6.51 15.96 -1.36
N ASN A 191 -7.52 15.84 -2.23
CA ASN A 191 -8.20 16.95 -2.90
C ASN A 191 -7.26 18.00 -3.54
N GLY A 192 -6.31 17.55 -4.35
CA GLY A 192 -5.36 18.42 -5.06
C GLY A 192 -4.08 18.73 -4.30
N GLN A 193 -3.90 18.22 -3.07
CA GLN A 193 -2.78 18.60 -2.21
C GLN A 193 -2.10 17.38 -1.60
N VAL A 194 -0.77 17.44 -1.48
CA VAL A 194 -0.01 16.56 -0.60
C VAL A 194 -0.17 17.08 0.83
N ILE A 195 -0.61 16.22 1.74
CA ILE A 195 -1.00 16.62 3.10
C ILE A 195 -0.05 16.13 4.20
N ASN A 196 1.04 15.45 3.81
CA ASN A 196 2.14 15.08 4.69
C ASN A 196 3.45 15.76 4.25
N ASN A 197 4.58 15.44 4.89
CA ASN A 197 5.92 15.94 4.53
C ASN A 197 6.82 14.83 3.98
N PRO A 198 6.63 14.38 2.71
CA PRO A 198 7.44 13.32 2.14
C PRO A 198 8.92 13.68 2.13
N THR A 199 9.76 12.75 2.58
CA THR A 199 11.21 12.93 2.50
C THR A 199 11.94 11.62 2.32
N THR A 200 12.93 11.63 1.43
CA THR A 200 13.82 10.47 1.25
C THR A 200 14.93 10.45 2.29
N ASN A 201 15.46 11.61 2.70
CA ASN A 201 16.69 11.70 3.49
C ASN A 201 16.56 12.54 4.78
N GLY A 202 15.40 13.13 5.05
CA GLY A 202 15.18 13.99 6.21
C GLY A 202 15.56 15.47 6.03
N ASN A 203 16.28 15.81 4.96
CA ASN A 203 16.83 17.15 4.74
C ASN A 203 16.08 17.94 3.66
N THR A 204 15.37 17.25 2.76
CA THR A 204 14.56 17.87 1.72
C THR A 204 13.15 17.29 1.79
N ILE A 205 12.15 18.18 1.92
CA ILE A 205 10.74 17.81 1.84
C ILE A 205 10.33 17.86 0.37
N SER A 206 10.11 16.68 -0.21
CA SER A 206 9.72 16.49 -1.60
C SER A 206 9.24 15.06 -1.84
N GLU A 207 8.18 14.90 -2.63
CA GLU A 207 7.70 13.60 -3.11
C GLU A 207 8.78 12.84 -3.89
N ARG A 208 8.90 11.54 -3.62
CA ARG A 208 9.60 10.58 -4.49
C ARG A 208 8.63 10.10 -5.57
N ALA A 209 9.12 9.91 -6.79
CA ALA A 209 8.35 9.24 -7.83
C ALA A 209 8.21 7.74 -7.52
N VAL A 210 7.02 7.19 -7.72
CA VAL A 210 6.64 5.81 -7.40
C VAL A 210 6.05 5.11 -8.63
N SER A 211 5.93 3.79 -8.60
CA SER A 211 5.40 2.98 -9.70
C SER A 211 3.87 3.00 -9.81
N ASP A 212 3.19 3.16 -8.68
CA ASP A 212 1.74 3.07 -8.58
C ASP A 212 1.22 3.75 -7.31
N ILE A 213 -0.10 3.90 -7.27
CA ILE A 213 -0.85 4.43 -6.14
C ILE A 213 -2.05 3.53 -5.82
N VAL A 214 -2.50 3.59 -4.57
CA VAL A 214 -3.85 3.19 -4.17
C VAL A 214 -4.66 4.47 -3.93
N TYR A 215 -5.89 4.53 -4.44
CA TYR A 215 -6.67 5.76 -4.37
C TYR A 215 -8.17 5.53 -4.25
N ILE A 216 -8.86 6.56 -3.77
CA ILE A 216 -10.31 6.69 -3.78
C ILE A 216 -10.70 7.69 -4.88
N GLY A 217 -11.55 7.27 -5.82
CA GLY A 217 -12.02 8.11 -6.91
C GLY A 217 -13.18 7.51 -7.70
N TYR A 218 -13.90 8.37 -8.42
CA TYR A 218 -15.06 8.00 -9.25
C TYR A 218 -14.64 7.17 -10.47
#